data_AF-A0A7K4D3B4-F1
#
_entry.id   AF-A0A7K4D3B4-F1
#
_cell.length_a   1.000
_cell.length_b   1.000
_cell.length_c   1.000
_cell.angle_alpha   90.00
_cell.angle_beta   90.00
_cell.angle_gamma   90.00
#
_symmetry.space_group_name_H-M   'P 1'
#
loop_
_entity.id
_entity.type
_entity.pdbx_description
1 polymer ?
#
loop_
_entity_poly.entity_id
_entity_poly.type
_entity_poly.pdbx_seq_one_letter_code
_entity_poly.pdbx_strand_id
1 'polypeptide(L)' 'MIEVEVKARAREDTKDAIVALGAVPIGTENHHDLYFNSPHRDFKKTDEALRIRIKEDGARLTY' A
#
# COMPACT_ATOMS: atom_id res chain seq x y z
N MET A 1 -8.90 15.34 -1.20
CA MET A 1 -9.06 14.14 -2.05
C MET A 1 -9.11 12.96 -1.10
N ILE A 2 -10.10 12.07 -1.23
CA ILE A 2 -10.24 10.89 -0.37
C ILE A 2 -9.80 9.70 -1.21
N GLU A 3 -8.87 8.91 -0.70
CA GLU A 3 -8.54 7.61 -1.27
C GLU A 3 -9.56 6.59 -0.78
N VAL A 4 -10.09 5.78 -1.70
CA VAL A 4 -11.02 4.68 -1.39
C VAL A 4 -10.43 3.40 -1.96
N GLU A 5 -10.12 2.44 -1.08
CA GLU A 5 -9.49 1.18 -1.44
C GLU A 5 -10.15 -0.02 -0.73
N VAL A 6 -10.08 -1.20 -1.35
CA VAL A 6 -10.48 -2.48 -0.75
C VAL A 6 -9.38 -3.49 -0.97
N LYS A 7 -8.95 -4.17 0.11
CA LYS A 7 -7.92 -5.20 0.06
C LYS A 7 -8.56 -6.58 0.01
N ALA A 8 -8.12 -7.40 -0.94
CA ALA A 8 -8.53 -8.78 -1.08
C ALA A 8 -7.31 -9.69 -1.28
N ARG A 9 -7.43 -10.95 -0.87
CA ARG A 9 -6.38 -11.96 -1.10
C ARG A 9 -6.31 -12.28 -2.60
N ALA A 10 -5.12 -12.17 -3.17
CA ALA A 10 -4.86 -12.55 -4.56
C ALA A 10 -4.54 -14.05 -4.67
N ARG A 11 -5.11 -14.71 -5.67
CA ARG A 11 -4.74 -16.04 -6.20
C ARG A 11 -3.76 -15.89 -7.37
N GLU A 12 -3.14 -16.99 -7.81
CA GLU A 12 -2.20 -16.99 -8.94
C GLU A 12 -2.83 -16.46 -10.25
N ASP A 13 -4.11 -16.75 -10.49
CA ASP A 13 -4.87 -16.33 -11.69
C ASP A 13 -5.37 -14.88 -11.66
N THR A 14 -5.17 -14.15 -10.55
CA THR A 14 -5.76 -12.82 -10.33
C THR A 14 -5.32 -11.81 -11.38
N LYS A 15 -4.04 -11.87 -11.79
CA LYS A 15 -3.48 -10.94 -12.76
C LYS A 15 -4.17 -11.08 -14.12
N ASP A 16 -4.32 -12.31 -14.61
CA ASP A 16 -4.94 -12.59 -15.90
C ASP A 16 -6.43 -12.25 -15.89
N ALA A 17 -7.12 -12.54 -14.78
CA ALA A 17 -8.52 -12.16 -14.60
C ALA A 17 -8.72 -10.63 -14.65
N ILE A 18 -7.84 -9.85 -14.01
CA ILE A 18 -7.88 -8.38 -14.02
C ILE A 18 -7.66 -7.85 -15.45
N VAL A 19 -6.72 -8.42 -16.20
CA VAL A 19 -6.49 -8.05 -17.61
C VAL A 19 -7.70 -8.40 -18.48
N ALA A 20 -8.34 -9.56 -18.28
CA ALA A 20 -9.54 -9.96 -19.01
C ALA A 20 -10.74 -9.04 -18.75
N LEU A 21 -10.79 -8.35 -17.60
CA LEU A 21 -11.77 -7.31 -17.28
C LEU A 21 -11.45 -5.95 -17.91
N GLY A 22 -10.36 -5.83 -18.67
CA GLY A 22 -9.98 -4.62 -19.40
C GLY A 22 -9.00 -3.70 -18.67
N ALA A 23 -8.37 -4.16 -17.59
CA ALA A 23 -7.34 -3.37 -16.93
C ALA A 23 -6.06 -3.27 -17.78
N VAL A 24 -5.41 -2.11 -17.75
CA VAL A 24 -4.13 -1.85 -18.44
C VAL A 24 -3.00 -1.80 -17.41
N PRO A 25 -1.90 -2.54 -17.60
CA PRO A 25 -0.75 -2.47 -16.70
C PRO A 25 -0.08 -1.10 -16.81
N ILE A 26 0.02 -0.39 -15.68
CA ILE A 26 0.67 0.93 -15.60
C ILE A 26 2.15 0.85 -15.21
N GLY A 27 2.56 -0.23 -14.54
CA GLY A 27 3.92 -0.43 -14.08
C GLY A 27 4.00 -1.44 -12.94
N THR A 28 5.24 -1.77 -12.55
CA THR A 28 5.55 -2.58 -11.38
C THR A 28 6.43 -1.72 -10.47
N GLU A 29 6.05 -1.57 -9.20
CA GLU A 29 6.84 -0.84 -8.22
C GLU A 29 7.28 -1.77 -7.08
N ASN A 30 8.50 -1.60 -6.59
CA ASN A 30 8.96 -2.20 -5.35
C ASN A 30 8.82 -1.17 -4.21
N HIS A 31 8.07 -1.51 -3.17
CA HIS A 31 7.89 -0.65 -1.99
C HIS A 31 8.60 -1.27 -0.79
N HIS A 32 9.50 -0.51 -0.17
CA HIS A 32 10.08 -0.86 1.12
C HIS A 32 9.50 0.05 2.20
N ASP A 33 8.73 -0.54 3.12
CA ASP A 33 8.02 0.19 4.17
C ASP A 33 8.64 -0.02 5.54
N LEU A 34 8.91 1.09 6.24
CA LEU A 34 9.32 1.11 7.64
C LEU A 34 8.19 1.69 8.48
N TYR A 35 7.64 0.88 9.38
CA TYR A 35 6.54 1.28 10.28
C TYR A 35 7.06 1.71 11.64
N PHE A 36 6.47 2.77 12.18
CA PHE A 36 6.83 3.32 13.47
C PHE A 36 5.62 3.37 14.39
N ASN A 37 5.85 3.17 15.68
CA ASN A 37 4.85 3.39 16.72
C ASN A 37 5.38 4.39 17.74
N SER A 38 4.47 5.07 18.44
CA SER A 38 4.84 6.02 19.49
C SER A 38 4.93 5.31 20.85
N PRO A 39 5.87 5.71 21.73
CA PRO A 39 5.88 5.24 23.12
C PRO A 39 4.68 5.76 23.93
N HIS A 40 4.00 6.81 23.45
CA HIS A 40 2.88 7.46 24.15
C HIS A 40 1.52 7.10 23.56
N ARG A 41 1.47 6.57 22.34
CA ARG A 41 0.24 6.24 21.62
C ARG A 41 0.47 5.03 20.73
N ASP A 42 -0.45 4.08 20.78
CA ASP A 42 -0.47 2.95 19.86
C ASP A 42 -1.36 3.28 18.65
N PHE A 43 -0.76 3.57 17.51
CA PHE A 43 -1.49 3.96 16.29
C PHE A 43 -2.44 2.87 15.80
N LYS A 44 -2.13 1.60 16.07
CA LYS A 44 -2.96 0.45 15.69
C LYS A 44 -4.34 0.48 16.35
N LYS A 45 -4.46 1.07 17.55
CA LYS A 45 -5.74 1.15 18.28
C LYS A 45 -6.75 2.09 17.63
N THR A 46 -6.28 3.00 16.79
CA THR A 46 -7.11 4.00 16.10
C THR A 46 -7.10 3.83 14.58
N ASP A 47 -6.64 2.67 14.10
CA ASP A 47 -6.52 2.36 12.66
C ASP A 47 -5.63 3.37 11.90
N GLU A 48 -4.57 3.84 12.54
CA GLU A 48 -3.58 4.73 11.95
C GLU A 48 -2.23 4.03 11.81
N ALA A 49 -1.37 4.56 10.92
CA ALA A 49 -0.02 4.04 10.77
C ALA A 49 0.96 5.12 10.30
N LEU A 50 1.99 5.38 11.11
CA LEU A 50 3.14 6.19 10.68
C LEU A 50 4.14 5.31 9.94
N ARG A 51 4.43 5.62 8.68
CA ARG A 51 5.44 4.89 7.89
C ARG A 51 6.33 5.79 7.04
N ILE A 52 7.55 5.33 6.80
CA ILE A 52 8.39 5.79 5.69
C ILE A 52 8.31 4.74 4.59
N ARG A 53 7.86 5.13 3.40
CA ARG A 53 7.88 4.29 2.19
C ARG A 53 9.03 4.74 1.29
N ILE A 54 9.88 3.79 0.91
CA ILE A 54 10.98 4.00 -0.03
C ILE A 54 10.62 3.32 -1.35
N LYS A 55 10.70 4.09 -2.43
CA LYS A 55 10.57 3.65 -3.82
C LYS A 55 11.79 4.10 -4.62
N GLU A 56 11.81 3.80 -5.91
CA GLU A 56 12.87 4.22 -6.84
C GLU A 56 13.01 5.75 -6.92
N ASP A 57 11.91 6.50 -6.75
CA ASP A 57 11.87 7.97 -6.78
C ASP A 57 12.21 8.64 -5.44
N GLY A 58 12.50 7.85 -4.39
CA GLY A 58 12.94 8.33 -3.08
C GLY A 58 12.05 7.91 -1.91
N ALA A 59 12.19 8.62 -0.79
CA ALA A 59 11.48 8.32 0.46
C ALA A 59 10.30 9.28 0.69
N ARG A 60 9.19 8.74 1.19
CA ARG A 60 7.99 9.51 1.57
C ARG A 60 7.53 9.12 2.97
N LEU A 61 7.22 10.13 3.78
CA LEU A 61 6.58 9.96 5.09
C LEU A 61 5.05 9.99 4.92
N THR A 62 4.35 9.04 5.53
CA THR A 62 2.88 8.95 5.51
C THR A 62 2.38 8.66 6.92
N TYR A 63 1.23 9.25 7.28
CA TYR A 63 0.50 9.05 8.53
C TYR A 63 -0.99 8.91 8.22
#